data_AF-A0A662HMC3-F1
#
_entry.id   AF-A0A662HMC3-F1
#
_cell.length_a   1.000
_cell.length_b   1.000
_cell.length_c   1.000
_cell.angle_alpha   90.00
_cell.angle_beta   90.00
_cell.angle_gamma   90.00
#
_symmetry.space_group_name_H-M   'P 1'
#
loop_
_entity.id
_entity.type
_entity.pdbx_description
1 polymer ?
#
loop_
_entity_poly.entity_id
_entity_poly.type
_entity_poly.pdbx_seq_one_letter_code
_entity_poly.pdbx_strand_id
1 'polypeptide(L)'
;MNSRDRLLMSIYHEEPDRVPITPRIGARFVPWLYPDHKEPYWKIAYYTYRRFKFDIYIDGLSPPGLVRIPILLDFRPSSKVPFGYEGISIEISTHDLNEDYKIVTRIIKTPKGLLRDRIKVPKPVKLKELKQSWRFMCSPSWVPCPYPFIIEHLVKTLDDVEKVEYILPDPGKVSEREIKKINDFIGNDGLISFTAGNTIDYAIYALGLKNSLLAYFRNRELLVSLLKVFHEHTLAVTEVLLERGAEIIFHSNFMGGVSAGWSPRIWNHLFKPLIKEHALLVKKMGGLFHYYDDGKIMDILDYIRELNIDIITIAPERYGNDLKLVKLKLGNRMCLKGGIDPDIIRFGSIDEVICNVRSAIGAMANGGGLILSSSDSLHAYTPFENIRVLINEVKKYGTYPLKQ
;
A
#
# COMPACT_ATOMS: atom_id res chain seq x y z
N MET A 1 19.84 14.16 -15.61
CA MET A 1 18.85 13.11 -15.98
C MET A 1 17.45 13.53 -15.53
N ASN A 2 16.38 13.23 -16.28
CA ASN A 2 15.02 13.45 -15.78
C ASN A 2 14.67 12.42 -14.68
N SER A 3 13.52 12.53 -14.03
CA SER A 3 13.16 11.61 -12.94
C SER A 3 12.76 10.23 -13.42
N ARG A 4 12.11 10.10 -14.58
CA ARG A 4 11.72 8.82 -15.16
C ARG A 4 12.94 7.95 -15.49
N ASP A 5 13.90 8.48 -16.23
CA ASP A 5 15.12 7.76 -16.61
C ASP A 5 15.90 7.31 -15.38
N ARG A 6 16.00 8.17 -14.36
CA ARG A 6 16.69 7.86 -13.11
C ARG A 6 16.06 6.68 -12.36
N LEU A 7 14.72 6.65 -12.32
CA LEU A 7 13.96 5.57 -11.70
C LEU A 7 14.10 4.28 -12.51
N LEU A 8 13.95 4.33 -13.84
CA LEU A 8 14.08 3.16 -14.71
C LEU A 8 15.49 2.56 -14.66
N MET A 9 16.54 3.38 -14.74
CA MET A 9 17.91 2.91 -14.58
C MET A 9 18.10 2.20 -13.23
N SER A 10 17.55 2.75 -12.14
CA SER A 10 17.60 2.09 -10.84
C SER A 10 16.83 0.77 -10.82
N ILE A 11 15.65 0.70 -11.47
CA ILE A 11 14.86 -0.52 -11.60
C ILE A 11 15.63 -1.60 -12.35
N TYR A 12 16.36 -1.22 -13.40
CA TYR A 12 17.17 -2.11 -14.23
C TYR A 12 18.61 -2.33 -13.72
N HIS A 13 18.92 -1.91 -12.49
CA HIS A 13 20.24 -2.09 -11.85
C HIS A 13 21.40 -1.43 -12.60
N GLU A 14 21.11 -0.30 -13.23
CA GLU A 14 22.11 0.62 -13.76
C GLU A 14 22.39 1.73 -12.74
N GLU A 15 23.54 2.40 -12.88
CA GLU A 15 23.90 3.56 -12.06
C GLU A 15 23.38 4.84 -12.72
N PRO A 16 22.32 5.47 -12.18
CA PRO A 16 21.84 6.76 -12.67
C PRO A 16 22.80 7.91 -12.29
N ASP A 17 22.45 9.16 -12.60
CA ASP A 17 23.24 10.33 -12.15
C ASP A 17 23.32 10.46 -10.61
N ARG A 18 22.29 10.01 -9.90
CA ARG A 18 22.24 9.85 -8.44
C ARG A 18 21.12 8.91 -8.02
N VAL A 19 21.16 8.39 -6.80
CA VAL A 19 20.07 7.63 -6.19
C VAL A 19 18.75 8.43 -6.28
N PRO A 20 17.66 7.87 -6.85
CA PRO A 20 16.34 8.49 -6.84
C PRO A 20 15.79 8.67 -5.43
N ILE A 21 15.02 9.74 -5.22
CA ILE A 21 14.40 10.06 -3.93
C ILE A 21 12.89 10.13 -4.11
N THR A 22 12.16 9.13 -3.63
CA THR A 22 10.70 9.11 -3.72
C THR A 22 10.07 8.62 -2.42
N PRO A 23 10.10 9.43 -1.35
CA PRO A 23 9.34 9.10 -0.15
C PRO A 23 7.87 8.92 -0.49
N ARG A 24 7.22 7.97 0.18
CA ARG A 24 5.78 7.80 0.04
C ARG A 24 5.10 8.98 0.73
N ILE A 25 4.24 9.71 0.03
CA ILE A 25 3.58 10.92 0.58
C ILE A 25 2.05 10.81 0.65
N GLY A 26 1.51 9.73 0.08
CA GLY A 26 0.11 9.67 -0.31
C GLY A 26 -0.90 9.55 0.82
N ALA A 27 -0.69 8.59 1.71
CA ALA A 27 -1.72 8.25 2.68
C ALA A 27 -1.91 9.35 3.74
N ARG A 28 -0.83 10.09 4.03
CA ARG A 28 -0.70 10.86 5.27
C ARG A 28 -0.22 12.29 5.00
N PHE A 29 0.94 12.46 4.38
CA PHE A 29 1.52 13.78 4.15
C PHE A 29 0.66 14.70 3.26
N VAL A 30 0.25 14.23 2.07
CA VAL A 30 -0.54 15.04 1.12
C VAL A 30 -1.89 15.48 1.69
N PRO A 31 -2.71 14.60 2.31
CA PRO A 31 -3.97 15.02 2.93
C PRO A 31 -3.80 16.04 4.07
N TRP A 32 -2.67 16.02 4.77
CA TRP A 32 -2.35 17.02 5.80
C TRP A 32 -1.92 18.35 5.19
N LEU A 33 -1.08 18.31 4.15
CA LEU A 33 -0.56 19.51 3.49
C LEU A 33 -1.63 20.24 2.67
N TYR A 34 -2.60 19.51 2.14
CA TYR A 34 -3.68 20.03 1.30
C TYR A 34 -5.04 19.48 1.75
N PRO A 35 -5.59 19.88 2.90
CA PRO A 35 -6.82 19.28 3.45
C PRO A 35 -8.07 19.53 2.59
N ASP A 36 -8.13 20.66 1.88
CA ASP A 36 -9.31 21.12 1.13
C ASP A 36 -9.13 21.05 -0.40
N HIS A 37 -8.20 20.22 -0.88
CA HIS A 37 -7.96 20.09 -2.31
C HIS A 37 -9.16 19.47 -3.04
N LYS A 38 -9.36 19.87 -4.31
CA LYS A 38 -10.42 19.34 -5.17
C LYS A 38 -9.90 18.52 -6.36
N GLU A 39 -8.59 18.52 -6.55
CA GLU A 39 -7.92 17.80 -7.63
C GLU A 39 -7.75 16.32 -7.29
N PRO A 40 -7.65 15.41 -8.28
CA PRO A 40 -7.40 14.01 -8.00
C PRO A 40 -6.04 13.81 -7.33
N TYR A 41 -5.95 12.80 -6.45
CA TYR A 41 -4.77 12.54 -5.64
C TYR A 41 -3.46 12.50 -6.45
N TRP A 42 -3.42 11.79 -7.58
CA TRP A 42 -2.21 11.66 -8.40
C TRP A 42 -1.67 13.02 -8.86
N LYS A 43 -2.54 13.98 -9.16
CA LYS A 43 -2.14 15.32 -9.64
C LYS A 43 -1.54 16.16 -8.51
N ILE A 44 -2.09 16.05 -7.31
CA ILE A 44 -1.56 16.75 -6.13
C ILE A 44 -0.27 16.10 -5.67
N ALA A 45 -0.19 14.77 -5.71
CA ALA A 45 1.04 14.04 -5.47
C ALA A 45 2.13 14.56 -6.42
N TYR A 46 1.88 14.59 -7.73
CA TYR A 46 2.80 15.16 -8.73
C TYR A 46 3.32 16.55 -8.34
N TYR A 47 2.43 17.50 -8.04
CA TYR A 47 2.84 18.85 -7.63
C TYR A 47 3.60 18.87 -6.30
N THR A 48 3.30 17.94 -5.39
CA THR A 48 4.02 17.79 -4.12
C THR A 48 5.44 17.27 -4.36
N TYR A 49 5.62 16.24 -5.18
CA TYR A 49 6.95 15.76 -5.57
C TYR A 49 7.77 16.89 -6.21
N ARG A 50 7.18 17.66 -7.12
CA ARG A 50 7.82 18.83 -7.75
C ARG A 50 8.20 19.89 -6.72
N ARG A 51 7.30 20.24 -5.80
CA ARG A 51 7.52 21.24 -4.74
C ARG A 51 8.73 20.90 -3.88
N PHE A 52 8.87 19.63 -3.50
CA PHE A 52 9.98 19.16 -2.68
C PHE A 52 11.19 18.67 -3.49
N LYS A 53 11.16 18.76 -4.82
CA LYS A 53 12.24 18.29 -5.71
C LYS A 53 12.58 16.80 -5.53
N PHE A 54 11.56 16.00 -5.24
CA PHE A 54 11.65 14.54 -5.26
C PHE A 54 11.56 14.00 -6.69
N ASP A 55 12.03 12.78 -6.89
CA ASP A 55 11.77 12.03 -8.11
C ASP A 55 10.34 11.52 -8.10
N ILE A 56 9.62 11.72 -9.20
CA ILE A 56 8.18 11.46 -9.26
C ILE A 56 7.94 9.97 -9.44
N TYR A 57 7.53 9.30 -8.37
CA TYR A 57 6.99 7.94 -8.41
C TYR A 57 5.71 7.94 -7.58
N ILE A 58 4.55 7.92 -8.24
CA ILE A 58 3.26 7.93 -7.53
C ILE A 58 2.88 6.48 -7.20
N ASP A 59 2.95 6.16 -5.91
CA ASP A 59 2.66 4.82 -5.40
C ASP A 59 1.15 4.52 -5.31
N GLY A 60 0.73 3.36 -5.81
CA GLY A 60 -0.51 2.69 -5.43
C GLY A 60 -1.81 3.43 -5.77
N LEU A 61 -1.91 3.99 -6.97
CA LEU A 61 -3.15 4.62 -7.44
C LEU A 61 -4.25 3.56 -7.62
N SER A 62 -5.43 3.78 -7.03
CA SER A 62 -6.59 2.90 -7.26
C SER A 62 -6.94 2.83 -8.75
N PRO A 63 -7.46 1.71 -9.26
CA PRO A 63 -7.86 1.58 -10.65
C PRO A 63 -8.88 2.66 -11.02
N PRO A 64 -8.59 3.56 -11.98
CA PRO A 64 -9.54 4.59 -12.38
C PRO A 64 -10.86 3.96 -12.82
N GLY A 65 -12.01 4.52 -12.43
CA GLY A 65 -13.33 3.96 -12.77
C GLY A 65 -13.84 2.89 -11.80
N LEU A 66 -12.96 2.20 -11.08
CA LEU A 66 -13.38 1.31 -9.98
C LEU A 66 -13.48 2.12 -8.70
N VAL A 67 -14.70 2.21 -8.16
CA VAL A 67 -14.94 2.90 -6.88
C VAL A 67 -14.98 1.86 -5.78
N ARG A 68 -14.19 2.10 -4.71
CA ARG A 68 -14.18 1.43 -3.39
C ARG A 68 -14.91 0.07 -3.35
N ILE A 69 -14.14 -0.99 -3.12
CA ILE A 69 -14.72 -2.30 -2.81
C ILE A 69 -15.59 -2.18 -1.54
N PRO A 70 -16.90 -2.53 -1.58
CA PRO A 70 -17.81 -2.45 -0.44
C PRO A 70 -17.50 -3.48 0.67
N ILE A 71 -16.26 -3.97 0.69
CA ILE A 71 -15.66 -4.79 1.73
C ILE A 71 -14.94 -3.91 2.76
N LEU A 72 -14.37 -2.78 2.33
CA LEU A 72 -13.66 -1.88 3.23
C LEU A 72 -14.65 -1.09 4.09
N LEU A 73 -14.45 -1.13 5.40
CA LEU A 73 -15.27 -0.40 6.37
C LEU A 73 -14.83 1.06 6.43
N ASP A 74 -15.82 1.94 6.45
CA ASP A 74 -15.68 3.37 6.73
C ASP A 74 -16.45 3.65 8.03
N PHE A 75 -16.03 4.64 8.82
CA PHE A 75 -16.83 5.11 9.96
C PHE A 75 -18.14 5.75 9.55
N ARG A 76 -18.24 6.14 8.29
CA ARG A 76 -19.46 6.65 7.68
C ARG A 76 -19.84 5.71 6.55
N PRO A 77 -20.27 4.47 6.85
CA PRO A 77 -20.73 3.58 5.80
C PRO A 77 -21.91 4.26 5.09
N SER A 78 -22.00 4.07 3.78
CA SER A 78 -23.08 4.62 2.96
C SER A 78 -24.01 3.49 2.52
N SER A 79 -25.31 3.73 2.52
CA SER A 79 -26.30 2.85 1.88
C SER A 79 -26.24 2.95 0.36
N LYS A 80 -25.50 3.93 -0.18
CA LYS A 80 -25.28 4.07 -1.62
C LYS A 80 -24.34 2.99 -2.11
N VAL A 81 -24.83 2.16 -3.03
CA VAL A 81 -24.04 1.20 -3.78
C VAL A 81 -23.04 1.97 -4.66
N PRO A 82 -21.72 1.67 -4.61
CA PRO A 82 -20.76 2.34 -5.48
C PRO A 82 -21.07 2.07 -6.96
N PHE A 83 -20.55 2.93 -7.83
CA PHE A 83 -20.67 2.71 -9.27
C PHE A 83 -19.96 1.41 -9.68
N GLY A 84 -20.57 0.64 -10.59
CA GLY A 84 -20.01 -0.60 -11.12
C GLY A 84 -20.41 -1.88 -10.37
N TYR A 85 -21.31 -1.81 -9.39
CA TYR A 85 -21.89 -2.97 -8.71
C TYR A 85 -23.35 -3.13 -9.11
N GLU A 86 -23.75 -4.36 -9.45
CA GLU A 86 -25.11 -4.70 -9.86
C GLU A 86 -25.66 -5.81 -8.96
N GLY A 87 -26.98 -5.82 -8.75
CA GLY A 87 -27.65 -6.87 -7.99
C GLY A 87 -27.44 -6.84 -6.46
N ILE A 88 -26.83 -5.79 -5.92
CA ILE A 88 -26.65 -5.61 -4.47
C ILE A 88 -27.40 -4.40 -3.91
N SER A 89 -27.72 -4.44 -2.63
CA SER A 89 -28.24 -3.28 -1.88
C SER A 89 -27.58 -3.21 -0.50
N ILE A 90 -27.41 -2.01 0.04
CA ILE A 90 -26.75 -1.79 1.32
C ILE A 90 -27.72 -1.12 2.29
N GLU A 91 -27.95 -1.79 3.42
CA GLU A 91 -28.74 -1.27 4.53
C GLU A 91 -27.82 -0.95 5.70
N ILE A 92 -28.10 0.16 6.39
CA ILE A 92 -27.33 0.62 7.53
C ILE A 92 -28.28 0.89 8.68
N SER A 93 -28.04 0.23 9.80
CA SER A 93 -28.70 0.53 11.06
C SER A 93 -27.69 1.01 12.09
N THR A 94 -28.13 1.86 13.01
CA THR A 94 -27.29 2.40 14.09
C THR A 94 -28.03 2.27 15.41
N HIS A 95 -27.34 1.74 16.42
CA HIS A 95 -27.86 1.58 17.77
C HIS A 95 -26.88 2.17 18.79
N ASP A 96 -27.38 2.79 19.85
CA ASP A 96 -26.53 3.25 20.95
C ASP A 96 -25.94 2.06 21.71
N LEU A 97 -24.62 2.06 21.91
CA LEU A 97 -23.93 1.05 22.72
C LEU A 97 -23.82 1.50 24.18
N ASN A 98 -23.38 2.75 24.37
CA ASN A 98 -23.23 3.41 25.65
C ASN A 98 -23.16 4.94 25.44
N GLU A 99 -22.76 5.71 26.45
CA GLU A 99 -22.64 7.17 26.35
C GLU A 99 -21.64 7.61 25.27
N ASP A 100 -20.55 6.87 25.08
CA ASP A 100 -19.43 7.24 24.20
C ASP A 100 -19.55 6.72 22.77
N TYR A 101 -20.24 5.60 22.56
CA TYR A 101 -20.20 4.84 21.31
C TYR A 101 -21.57 4.42 20.78
N LYS A 102 -21.63 4.25 19.46
CA LYS A 102 -22.72 3.63 18.72
C LYS A 102 -22.21 2.38 18.01
N ILE A 103 -23.06 1.38 17.83
CA ILE A 103 -22.81 0.29 16.89
C ILE A 103 -23.47 0.66 15.57
N VAL A 104 -22.69 0.67 14.50
CA VAL A 104 -23.20 0.76 13.13
C VAL A 104 -23.12 -0.63 12.53
N THR A 105 -24.26 -1.12 12.05
CA THR A 105 -24.39 -2.41 11.36
C THR A 105 -24.62 -2.14 9.89
N ARG A 106 -23.79 -2.72 9.02
CA ARG A 106 -24.02 -2.73 7.58
C ARG A 106 -24.48 -4.11 7.16
N ILE A 107 -25.57 -4.17 6.41
CA ILE A 107 -26.06 -5.39 5.77
C ILE A 107 -25.97 -5.17 4.27
N ILE A 108 -25.23 -6.05 3.59
CA ILE A 108 -25.14 -6.07 2.14
C ILE A 108 -25.99 -7.24 1.66
N LYS A 109 -27.09 -6.93 0.96
CA LYS A 109 -27.94 -7.94 0.33
C LYS A 109 -27.33 -8.28 -1.02
N THR A 110 -27.02 -9.56 -1.23
CA THR A 110 -26.53 -10.12 -2.49
C THR A 110 -27.57 -11.12 -3.03
N PRO A 111 -27.50 -11.51 -4.30
CA PRO A 111 -28.37 -12.55 -4.86
C PRO A 111 -28.29 -13.90 -4.14
N LYS A 112 -27.16 -14.20 -3.48
CA LYS A 112 -26.92 -15.44 -2.73
C LYS A 112 -27.23 -15.34 -1.23
N GLY A 113 -27.58 -14.15 -0.74
CA GLY A 113 -27.93 -13.95 0.66
C GLY A 113 -27.29 -12.70 1.26
N LEU A 114 -27.28 -12.65 2.58
CA LEU A 114 -26.87 -11.46 3.34
C LEU A 114 -25.42 -11.60 3.81
N LEU A 115 -24.66 -10.52 3.64
CA LEU A 115 -23.42 -10.27 4.36
C LEU A 115 -23.64 -9.17 5.39
N ARG A 116 -22.97 -9.27 6.54
CA ARG A 116 -23.11 -8.31 7.63
C ARG A 116 -21.78 -7.97 8.24
N ASP A 117 -21.55 -6.71 8.57
CA ASP A 117 -20.46 -6.32 9.46
C ASP A 117 -20.96 -5.34 10.52
N ARG A 118 -20.17 -5.16 11.58
CA ARG A 118 -20.46 -4.21 12.65
C ARG A 118 -19.21 -3.47 13.09
N ILE A 119 -19.34 -2.16 13.28
CA ILE A 119 -18.28 -1.30 13.81
C ILE A 119 -18.77 -0.47 14.99
N LYS A 120 -17.86 -0.21 15.92
CA LYS A 120 -18.05 0.69 17.05
C LYS A 120 -17.66 2.11 16.67
N VAL A 121 -18.62 3.01 16.47
CA VAL A 121 -18.36 4.39 16.06
C VAL A 121 -18.43 5.33 17.26
N PRO A 122 -17.40 6.16 17.53
CA PRO A 122 -17.46 7.14 18.62
C PRO A 122 -18.50 8.23 18.33
N LYS A 123 -19.28 8.61 19.36
CA LYS A 123 -20.20 9.74 19.30
C LYS A 123 -19.43 11.07 19.21
N PRO A 124 -20.06 12.19 18.82
CA PRO A 124 -19.37 13.45 18.57
C PRO A 124 -18.46 13.94 19.71
N VAL A 125 -18.89 13.78 20.97
CA VAL A 125 -18.09 14.16 22.15
C VAL A 125 -16.83 13.30 22.24
N LYS A 126 -16.99 11.97 22.25
CA LYS A 126 -15.86 11.04 22.29
C LYS A 126 -14.94 11.20 21.09
N LEU A 127 -15.49 11.45 19.91
CA LEU A 127 -14.71 11.69 18.69
C LEU A 127 -13.85 12.96 18.83
N LYS A 128 -14.38 14.03 19.43
CA LYS A 128 -13.62 15.26 19.68
C LYS A 128 -12.48 14.99 20.66
N GLU A 129 -12.72 14.25 21.74
CA GLU A 129 -11.70 13.82 22.70
C GLU A 129 -10.59 12.98 22.04
N LEU A 130 -10.97 12.00 21.20
CA LEU A 130 -10.03 11.19 20.43
C LEU A 130 -9.19 12.06 19.47
N LYS A 131 -9.79 13.00 18.76
CA LYS A 131 -9.03 13.90 17.88
C LYS A 131 -8.05 14.78 18.66
N GLN A 132 -8.44 15.25 19.85
CA GLN A 132 -7.59 16.07 20.70
C GLN A 132 -6.41 15.29 21.28
N SER A 133 -6.63 14.07 21.76
CA SER A 133 -5.57 13.22 22.32
C SER A 133 -4.51 12.82 21.28
N TRP A 134 -4.88 12.77 20.00
CA TRP A 134 -3.97 12.41 18.91
C TRP A 134 -3.46 13.60 18.09
N ARG A 135 -3.75 14.85 18.49
CA ARG A 135 -3.48 16.06 17.70
C ARG A 135 -2.01 16.27 17.31
N PHE A 136 -1.08 15.76 18.13
CA PHE A 136 0.36 15.84 17.86
C PHE A 136 0.89 14.61 17.10
N MET A 137 0.15 13.51 17.13
CA MET A 137 0.51 12.26 16.46
C MET A 137 -0.01 12.21 15.02
N CYS A 138 -1.18 12.76 14.73
CA CYS A 138 -1.77 12.72 13.39
C CYS A 138 -2.78 13.84 13.13
N SER A 139 -3.07 14.09 11.86
CA SER A 139 -4.11 15.03 11.45
C SER A 139 -5.48 14.64 12.02
N PRO A 140 -6.32 15.60 12.46
CA PRO A 140 -7.69 15.33 12.90
C PRO A 140 -8.59 14.66 11.86
N SER A 141 -8.22 14.69 10.58
CA SER A 141 -8.93 13.97 9.52
C SER A 141 -8.68 12.45 9.53
N TRP A 142 -7.66 11.97 10.24
CA TRP A 142 -7.33 10.54 10.30
C TRP A 142 -7.92 9.81 11.49
N VAL A 143 -8.44 10.55 12.48
CA VAL A 143 -9.00 9.97 13.70
C VAL A 143 -10.52 10.04 13.62
N PRO A 144 -11.21 8.89 13.76
CA PRO A 144 -10.65 7.58 14.09
C PRO A 144 -10.22 6.81 12.83
N CYS A 145 -9.38 5.78 12.99
CA CYS A 145 -9.11 4.75 11.97
C CYS A 145 -9.99 3.52 12.24
N PRO A 146 -10.67 2.91 11.23
CA PRO A 146 -11.77 1.95 11.46
C PRO A 146 -11.32 0.64 12.11
N TYR A 147 -10.07 0.27 11.89
CA TYR A 147 -9.53 -1.04 12.25
C TYR A 147 -9.70 -1.44 13.75
N PRO A 148 -9.29 -0.63 14.74
CA PRO A 148 -9.48 -0.96 16.16
C PRO A 148 -10.95 -0.96 16.62
N PHE A 149 -11.89 -0.63 15.75
CA PHE A 149 -13.30 -0.49 16.09
C PHE A 149 -14.20 -1.55 15.41
N ILE A 150 -13.62 -2.49 14.65
CA ILE A 150 -14.39 -3.58 14.04
C ILE A 150 -14.83 -4.56 15.14
N ILE A 151 -16.14 -4.79 15.22
CA ILE A 151 -16.76 -5.74 16.15
C ILE A 151 -17.03 -7.07 15.45
N GLU A 152 -17.50 -6.99 14.21
CA GLU A 152 -17.84 -8.16 13.39
C GLU A 152 -17.34 -7.92 11.97
N HIS A 153 -16.53 -8.86 11.49
CA HIS A 153 -16.02 -8.88 10.12
C HIS A 153 -17.09 -9.36 9.14
N LEU A 154 -16.90 -9.09 7.85
CA LEU A 154 -17.91 -9.36 6.83
C LEU A 154 -18.12 -10.86 6.63
N VAL A 155 -17.03 -11.62 6.52
CA VAL A 155 -16.99 -13.07 6.29
C VAL A 155 -16.77 -13.80 7.62
N LYS A 156 -17.60 -14.82 7.92
CA LYS A 156 -17.39 -15.74 9.05
C LYS A 156 -17.41 -17.20 8.64
N THR A 157 -18.12 -17.52 7.57
CA THR A 157 -18.41 -18.89 7.14
C THR A 157 -18.10 -19.09 5.66
N LEU A 158 -18.05 -20.35 5.21
CA LEU A 158 -17.85 -20.68 3.80
C LEU A 158 -19.00 -20.15 2.92
N ASP A 159 -20.23 -20.19 3.41
CA ASP A 159 -21.41 -19.61 2.75
C ASP A 159 -21.24 -18.09 2.52
N ASP A 160 -20.54 -17.38 3.41
CA ASP A 160 -20.25 -15.96 3.19
C ASP A 160 -19.26 -15.74 2.03
N VAL A 161 -18.36 -16.70 1.74
CA VAL A 161 -17.38 -16.58 0.65
C VAL A 161 -18.08 -16.54 -0.71
N GLU A 162 -19.11 -17.37 -0.93
CA GLU A 162 -19.88 -17.37 -2.18
C GLU A 162 -20.58 -16.02 -2.43
N LYS A 163 -20.92 -15.28 -1.37
CA LYS A 163 -21.54 -13.95 -1.47
C LYS A 163 -20.51 -12.87 -1.79
N VAL A 164 -19.21 -13.09 -1.54
CA VAL A 164 -18.15 -12.10 -1.77
C VAL A 164 -18.01 -11.76 -3.25
N GLU A 165 -18.25 -12.71 -4.15
CA GLU A 165 -18.14 -12.49 -5.61
C GLU A 165 -19.03 -11.33 -6.11
N TYR A 166 -20.21 -11.15 -5.50
CA TYR A 166 -21.16 -10.08 -5.87
C TYR A 166 -20.76 -8.69 -5.37
N ILE A 167 -19.75 -8.62 -4.50
CA ILE A 167 -19.26 -7.37 -3.91
C ILE A 167 -17.84 -7.04 -4.40
N LEU A 168 -17.45 -7.61 -5.53
CA LEU A 168 -16.25 -7.26 -6.29
C LEU A 168 -16.65 -6.42 -7.51
N PRO A 169 -15.96 -5.31 -7.80
CA PRO A 169 -16.30 -4.47 -8.93
C PRO A 169 -15.95 -5.15 -10.25
N ASP A 170 -16.74 -4.95 -11.30
CA ASP A 170 -16.41 -5.44 -12.64
C ASP A 170 -15.05 -4.86 -13.13
N PRO A 171 -14.01 -5.70 -13.37
CA PRO A 171 -12.72 -5.26 -13.88
C PRO A 171 -12.83 -4.45 -15.18
N GLY A 172 -13.81 -4.76 -16.04
CA GLY A 172 -14.04 -4.08 -17.30
C GLY A 172 -14.35 -2.59 -17.16
N LYS A 173 -14.80 -2.12 -15.98
CA LYS A 173 -15.11 -0.70 -15.71
C LYS A 173 -13.89 0.16 -15.43
N VAL A 174 -12.67 -0.40 -15.43
CA VAL A 174 -11.44 0.42 -15.38
C VAL A 174 -11.45 1.44 -16.53
N SER A 175 -11.14 2.71 -16.26
CA SER A 175 -11.23 3.77 -17.26
C SER A 175 -9.91 3.92 -18.01
N GLU A 176 -9.85 3.39 -19.23
CA GLU A 176 -8.72 3.58 -20.16
C GLU A 176 -8.46 5.07 -20.44
N ARG A 177 -9.53 5.85 -20.62
CA ARG A 177 -9.43 7.31 -20.84
C ARG A 177 -8.69 8.01 -19.71
N GLU A 178 -8.99 7.67 -18.46
CA GLU A 178 -8.30 8.29 -17.32
C GLU A 178 -6.86 7.79 -17.17
N ILE A 179 -6.58 6.51 -17.45
CA ILE A 179 -5.19 6.00 -17.46
C ILE A 179 -4.37 6.76 -18.52
N LYS A 180 -4.87 6.86 -19.74
CA LYS A 180 -4.20 7.62 -20.81
C LYS A 180 -3.96 9.08 -20.42
N LYS A 181 -4.97 9.76 -19.89
CA LYS A 181 -4.85 11.15 -19.40
C LYS A 181 -3.77 11.28 -18.31
N ILE A 182 -3.70 10.32 -17.40
CA ILE A 182 -2.69 10.29 -16.34
C ILE A 182 -1.30 10.09 -16.93
N ASN A 183 -1.13 9.12 -17.83
CA ASN A 183 0.13 8.83 -18.50
C ASN A 183 0.61 10.01 -19.36
N ASP A 184 -0.28 10.62 -20.14
CA ASP A 184 0.01 11.81 -20.97
C ASP A 184 0.43 13.00 -20.09
N PHE A 185 -0.19 13.17 -18.91
CA PHE A 185 0.13 14.26 -18.00
C PHE A 185 1.50 14.08 -17.34
N ILE A 186 1.82 12.86 -16.88
CA ILE A 186 3.14 12.60 -16.27
C ILE A 186 4.23 12.57 -17.34
N GLY A 187 3.96 11.97 -18.49
CA GLY A 187 4.92 11.80 -19.58
C GLY A 187 6.28 11.28 -19.07
N ASN A 188 7.33 12.02 -19.41
CA ASN A 188 8.71 11.70 -19.01
C ASN A 188 9.13 12.27 -17.65
N ASP A 189 8.21 12.88 -16.90
CA ASP A 189 8.53 13.46 -15.59
C ASP A 189 8.60 12.40 -14.47
N GLY A 190 8.08 11.18 -14.68
CA GLY A 190 8.08 10.17 -13.63
C GLY A 190 7.43 8.83 -13.98
N LEU A 191 7.14 8.07 -12.93
CA LEU A 191 6.45 6.77 -12.96
C LEU A 191 5.19 6.81 -12.09
N ILE A 192 4.20 5.99 -12.45
CA ILE A 192 3.01 5.74 -11.64
C ILE A 192 2.84 4.24 -11.51
N SER A 193 2.52 3.80 -10.29
CA SER A 193 2.07 2.44 -10.04
C SER A 193 0.58 2.42 -9.70
N PHE A 194 -0.12 1.42 -10.22
CA PHE A 194 -1.53 1.18 -9.98
C PHE A 194 -1.70 -0.05 -9.12
N THR A 195 -2.60 -0.02 -8.13
CA THR A 195 -2.99 -1.24 -7.42
C THR A 195 -4.16 -1.88 -8.13
N ALA A 196 -4.14 -3.20 -8.35
CA ALA A 196 -5.25 -3.95 -8.94
C ALA A 196 -6.27 -4.44 -7.89
N GLY A 197 -6.23 -3.86 -6.69
CA GLY A 197 -6.72 -4.52 -5.50
C GLY A 197 -5.64 -5.38 -4.86
N ASN A 198 -5.99 -6.00 -3.73
CA ASN A 198 -5.06 -6.85 -3.00
C ASN A 198 -5.71 -8.14 -2.53
N THR A 199 -5.29 -9.25 -3.13
CA THR A 199 -5.73 -10.59 -2.76
C THR A 199 -5.67 -10.84 -1.24
N ILE A 200 -4.51 -10.60 -0.64
CA ILE A 200 -4.21 -11.01 0.73
C ILE A 200 -4.81 -10.01 1.71
N ASP A 201 -4.54 -8.72 1.53
CA ASP A 201 -5.03 -7.69 2.44
C ASP A 201 -6.56 -7.63 2.44
N TYR A 202 -7.23 -7.81 1.30
CA TYR A 202 -8.71 -7.82 1.26
C TYR A 202 -9.32 -9.07 1.89
N ALA A 203 -8.74 -10.25 1.65
CA ALA A 203 -9.19 -11.48 2.29
C ALA A 203 -9.05 -11.39 3.83
N ILE A 204 -7.88 -10.95 4.30
CA ILE A 204 -7.61 -10.80 5.73
C ILE A 204 -8.46 -9.69 6.34
N TYR A 205 -8.76 -8.62 5.61
CA TYR A 205 -9.68 -7.58 6.07
C TYR A 205 -11.11 -8.10 6.22
N ALA A 206 -11.59 -8.86 5.23
CA ALA A 206 -12.95 -9.40 5.18
C ALA A 206 -13.22 -10.43 6.28
N LEU A 207 -12.21 -11.22 6.67
CA LEU A 207 -12.31 -12.23 7.74
C LEU A 207 -11.82 -11.71 9.11
N GLY A 208 -10.87 -10.78 9.09
CA GLY A 208 -10.12 -10.25 10.23
C GLY A 208 -8.78 -10.95 10.45
N LEU A 209 -7.72 -10.20 10.82
CA LEU A 209 -6.37 -10.76 10.99
C LEU A 209 -6.31 -11.90 12.01
N LYS A 210 -6.84 -11.68 13.22
CA LYS A 210 -6.89 -12.71 14.27
C LYS A 210 -7.65 -13.95 13.79
N ASN A 211 -8.79 -13.76 13.14
CA ASN A 211 -9.60 -14.86 12.63
C ASN A 211 -8.91 -15.59 11.48
N SER A 212 -8.18 -14.89 10.62
CA SER A 212 -7.41 -15.47 9.51
C SER A 212 -6.27 -16.35 10.03
N LEU A 213 -5.53 -15.87 11.03
CA LEU A 213 -4.48 -16.64 11.70
C LEU A 213 -5.05 -17.93 12.33
N LEU A 214 -6.23 -17.85 12.97
CA LEU A 214 -6.91 -19.02 13.55
C LEU A 214 -7.49 -19.95 12.47
N ALA A 215 -8.08 -19.39 11.41
CA ALA A 215 -8.68 -20.13 10.31
C ALA A 215 -7.65 -21.00 9.61
N TYR A 216 -6.41 -20.53 9.44
CA TYR A 216 -5.34 -21.36 8.89
C TYR A 216 -5.21 -22.74 9.57
N PHE A 217 -5.41 -22.80 10.89
CA PHE A 217 -5.32 -24.05 11.67
C PHE A 217 -6.66 -24.76 11.87
N ARG A 218 -7.76 -24.01 12.02
CA ARG A 218 -9.06 -24.55 12.44
C ARG A 218 -10.08 -24.66 11.32
N ASN A 219 -9.92 -23.89 10.26
CA ASN A 219 -10.82 -23.85 9.11
C ASN A 219 -10.08 -23.32 7.87
N ARG A 220 -9.12 -24.12 7.39
CA ARG A 220 -8.19 -23.69 6.33
C ARG A 220 -8.92 -23.45 5.01
N GLU A 221 -9.95 -24.25 4.74
CA GLU A 221 -10.79 -24.13 3.55
C GLU A 221 -11.43 -22.74 3.45
N LEU A 222 -11.99 -22.21 4.54
CA LEU A 222 -12.54 -20.84 4.57
C LEU A 222 -11.53 -19.79 4.10
N LEU A 223 -10.31 -19.83 4.65
CA LEU A 223 -9.28 -18.86 4.31
C LEU A 223 -8.80 -19.01 2.86
N VAL A 224 -8.56 -20.25 2.41
CA VAL A 224 -8.07 -20.53 1.05
C VAL A 224 -9.12 -20.18 0.00
N SER A 225 -10.38 -20.53 0.21
CA SER A 225 -11.47 -20.19 -0.70
C SER A 225 -11.67 -18.68 -0.80
N LEU A 226 -11.59 -17.95 0.33
CA LEU A 226 -11.66 -16.50 0.32
C LEU A 226 -10.48 -15.86 -0.43
N LEU A 227 -9.25 -16.34 -0.18
CA LEU A 227 -8.07 -15.88 -0.92
C LEU A 227 -8.22 -16.12 -2.42
N LYS A 228 -8.75 -17.28 -2.82
CA LYS A 228 -8.96 -17.63 -4.23
C LYS A 228 -9.90 -16.64 -4.93
N VAL A 229 -11.05 -16.34 -4.35
CA VAL A 229 -12.03 -15.39 -4.90
C VAL A 229 -11.39 -14.02 -5.14
N PHE A 230 -10.66 -13.49 -4.14
CA PHE A 230 -9.96 -12.23 -4.31
C PHE A 230 -8.77 -12.31 -5.28
N HIS A 231 -8.13 -13.48 -5.39
CA HIS A 231 -6.98 -13.67 -6.27
C HIS A 231 -7.40 -13.57 -7.72
N GLU A 232 -8.42 -14.35 -8.11
CA GLU A 232 -8.97 -14.36 -9.47
C GLU A 232 -9.41 -12.95 -9.90
N HIS A 233 -10.09 -12.22 -9.01
CA HIS A 233 -10.47 -10.83 -9.27
C HIS A 233 -9.27 -9.89 -9.41
N THR A 234 -8.26 -10.01 -8.53
CA THR A 234 -7.05 -9.19 -8.59
C THR A 234 -6.31 -9.41 -9.91
N LEU A 235 -6.18 -10.67 -10.36
CA LEU A 235 -5.55 -11.00 -11.64
C LEU A 235 -6.33 -10.38 -12.82
N ALA A 236 -7.66 -10.49 -12.83
CA ALA A 236 -8.49 -9.91 -13.89
C ALA A 236 -8.38 -8.37 -13.94
N VAL A 237 -8.35 -7.68 -12.79
CA VAL A 237 -8.12 -6.23 -12.75
C VAL A 237 -6.72 -5.88 -13.24
N THR A 238 -5.71 -6.69 -12.89
CA THR A 238 -4.33 -6.52 -13.35
C THR A 238 -4.22 -6.62 -14.88
N GLU A 239 -4.84 -7.64 -15.50
CA GLU A 239 -4.86 -7.79 -16.96
C GLU A 239 -5.42 -6.53 -17.62
N VAL A 240 -6.60 -6.09 -17.17
CA VAL A 240 -7.26 -4.91 -17.72
C VAL A 240 -6.46 -3.62 -17.51
N LEU A 241 -5.79 -3.46 -16.36
CA LEU A 241 -4.92 -2.31 -16.12
C LEU A 241 -3.75 -2.26 -17.09
N LEU A 242 -3.08 -3.40 -17.30
CA LEU A 242 -1.92 -3.51 -18.19
C LEU A 242 -2.32 -3.32 -19.66
N GLU A 243 -3.42 -3.93 -20.11
CA GLU A 243 -3.99 -3.72 -21.45
C GLU A 243 -4.29 -2.24 -21.73
N ARG A 244 -4.72 -1.51 -20.71
CA ARG A 244 -5.08 -0.08 -20.79
C ARG A 244 -3.91 0.87 -20.54
N GLY A 245 -2.68 0.36 -20.45
CA GLY A 245 -1.46 1.15 -20.41
C GLY A 245 -0.91 1.46 -19.02
N ALA A 246 -1.30 0.72 -17.98
CA ALA A 246 -0.58 0.76 -16.72
C ALA A 246 0.83 0.14 -16.89
N GLU A 247 1.87 0.82 -16.42
CA GLU A 247 3.26 0.34 -16.54
C GLU A 247 3.72 -0.46 -15.31
N ILE A 248 3.24 -0.10 -14.12
CA ILE A 248 3.66 -0.70 -12.85
C ILE A 248 2.43 -1.14 -12.05
N ILE A 249 2.44 -2.38 -11.58
CA ILE A 249 1.42 -2.93 -10.69
C ILE A 249 1.95 -2.98 -9.26
N PHE A 250 1.25 -2.30 -8.36
CA PHE A 250 1.56 -2.21 -6.93
C PHE A 250 0.76 -3.26 -6.14
N HIS A 251 1.48 -4.16 -5.50
CA HIS A 251 0.96 -5.22 -4.65
C HIS A 251 1.33 -4.96 -3.18
N SER A 252 0.38 -4.55 -2.34
CA SER A 252 0.63 -4.41 -0.89
C SER A 252 0.69 -5.76 -0.17
N ASN A 253 1.25 -5.81 1.04
CA ASN A 253 1.26 -7.03 1.83
C ASN A 253 1.32 -6.73 3.34
N PHE A 254 0.73 -5.62 3.78
CA PHE A 254 0.87 -5.19 5.17
C PHE A 254 0.12 -6.11 6.17
N MET A 255 -0.90 -6.85 5.72
CA MET A 255 -1.57 -7.87 6.55
C MET A 255 -1.07 -9.29 6.30
N GLY A 256 -0.41 -9.52 5.15
CA GLY A 256 0.14 -10.82 4.77
C GLY A 256 1.60 -11.02 5.17
N GLY A 257 2.32 -9.97 5.56
CA GLY A 257 3.73 -10.04 5.94
C GLY A 257 3.96 -10.84 7.22
N VAL A 258 5.17 -11.38 7.41
CA VAL A 258 5.49 -12.17 8.61
C VAL A 258 5.35 -11.34 9.90
N SER A 259 5.57 -10.03 9.82
CA SER A 259 5.32 -9.08 10.92
C SER A 259 3.86 -9.00 11.36
N ALA A 260 2.90 -9.41 10.53
CA ALA A 260 1.48 -9.50 10.90
C ALA A 260 1.16 -10.76 11.75
N GLY A 261 2.15 -11.64 11.98
CA GLY A 261 2.03 -12.84 12.80
C GLY A 261 2.07 -14.15 12.02
N TRP A 262 2.29 -14.09 10.70
CA TRP A 262 2.45 -15.30 9.87
C TRP A 262 3.86 -15.87 10.02
N SER A 263 3.98 -17.17 10.29
CA SER A 263 5.30 -17.81 10.26
C SER A 263 5.86 -17.86 8.82
N PRO A 264 7.19 -17.84 8.62
CA PRO A 264 7.80 -17.96 7.29
C PRO A 264 7.31 -19.20 6.52
N ARG A 265 7.07 -20.32 7.21
CA ARG A 265 6.53 -21.54 6.60
C ARG A 265 5.11 -21.33 6.09
N ILE A 266 4.24 -20.69 6.88
CA ILE A 266 2.87 -20.40 6.45
C ILE A 266 2.88 -19.45 5.26
N TRP A 267 3.68 -18.38 5.34
CA TRP A 267 3.83 -17.41 4.25
C TRP A 267 4.25 -18.10 2.94
N ASN A 268 5.25 -18.99 3.00
CA ASN A 268 5.73 -19.74 1.83
C ASN A 268 4.67 -20.67 1.22
N HIS A 269 3.82 -21.29 2.03
CA HIS A 269 2.80 -22.20 1.51
C HIS A 269 1.51 -21.51 1.09
N LEU A 270 1.15 -20.39 1.74
CA LEU A 270 -0.14 -19.75 1.56
C LEU A 270 -0.07 -18.54 0.61
N PHE A 271 0.91 -17.65 0.81
CA PHE A 271 0.94 -16.35 0.12
C PHE A 271 1.92 -16.32 -1.05
N LYS A 272 3.09 -16.93 -0.91
CA LYS A 272 4.10 -16.98 -1.98
C LYS A 272 3.53 -17.46 -3.33
N PRO A 273 2.70 -18.52 -3.42
CA PRO A 273 2.15 -18.95 -4.71
C PRO A 273 1.30 -17.86 -5.38
N LEU A 274 0.43 -17.20 -4.61
CA LEU A 274 -0.45 -16.12 -5.10
C LEU A 274 0.36 -14.90 -5.56
N ILE A 275 1.37 -14.50 -4.77
CA ILE A 275 2.23 -13.37 -5.12
C ILE A 275 3.03 -13.69 -6.38
N LYS A 276 3.56 -14.91 -6.50
CA LYS A 276 4.34 -15.37 -7.66
C LYS A 276 3.51 -15.41 -8.93
N GLU A 277 2.28 -15.93 -8.85
CA GLU A 277 1.36 -15.98 -9.98
C GLU A 277 1.05 -14.56 -10.49
N HIS A 278 0.75 -13.64 -9.57
CA HIS A 278 0.51 -12.24 -9.92
C HIS A 278 1.75 -11.58 -10.56
N ALA A 279 2.94 -11.73 -9.97
CA ALA A 279 4.17 -11.19 -10.54
C ALA A 279 4.47 -11.74 -11.94
N LEU A 280 4.25 -13.05 -12.16
CA LEU A 280 4.44 -13.68 -13.46
C LEU A 280 3.44 -13.19 -14.51
N LEU A 281 2.18 -12.96 -14.13
CA LEU A 281 1.18 -12.36 -15.01
C LEU A 281 1.63 -10.96 -15.47
N VAL A 282 2.02 -10.10 -14.53
CA VAL A 282 2.48 -8.74 -14.83
C VAL A 282 3.67 -8.75 -15.78
N LYS A 283 4.66 -9.60 -15.50
CA LYS A 283 5.84 -9.78 -16.35
C LYS A 283 5.49 -10.30 -17.75
N LYS A 284 4.58 -11.28 -17.84
CA LYS A 284 4.11 -11.84 -19.13
C LYS A 284 3.48 -10.77 -20.02
N MET A 285 2.82 -9.78 -19.42
CA MET A 285 2.18 -8.67 -20.11
C MET A 285 3.10 -7.45 -20.29
N GLY A 286 4.38 -7.56 -19.92
CA GLY A 286 5.38 -6.51 -20.12
C GLY A 286 5.33 -5.37 -19.09
N GLY A 287 4.58 -5.53 -17.99
CA GLY A 287 4.56 -4.58 -16.88
C GLY A 287 5.66 -4.87 -15.85
N LEU A 288 5.83 -3.94 -14.90
CA LEU A 288 6.71 -4.07 -13.74
C LEU A 288 5.90 -4.37 -12.48
N PHE A 289 6.36 -5.31 -11.66
CA PHE A 289 5.72 -5.70 -10.41
C PHE A 289 6.43 -5.07 -9.20
N HIS A 290 5.70 -4.21 -8.48
CA HIS A 290 6.14 -3.60 -7.22
C HIS A 290 5.48 -4.28 -6.04
N TYR A 291 6.25 -5.09 -5.31
CA TYR A 291 5.83 -5.74 -4.06
C TYR A 291 6.13 -4.86 -2.84
N TYR A 292 5.11 -4.57 -2.05
CA TYR A 292 5.20 -3.71 -0.87
C TYR A 292 5.00 -4.51 0.41
N ASP A 293 6.03 -4.55 1.26
CA ASP A 293 5.98 -5.07 2.63
C ASP A 293 6.76 -4.11 3.53
N ASP A 294 6.09 -3.51 4.51
CA ASP A 294 6.65 -2.56 5.46
C ASP A 294 7.06 -3.22 6.79
N GLY A 295 7.10 -4.55 6.83
CA GLY A 295 7.54 -5.34 7.96
C GLY A 295 8.98 -5.85 7.88
N LYS A 296 9.29 -6.77 8.79
CA LYS A 296 10.54 -7.54 8.80
C LYS A 296 10.46 -8.62 7.73
N ILE A 297 11.40 -8.65 6.79
CA ILE A 297 11.42 -9.64 5.70
C ILE A 297 12.60 -10.61 5.76
N MET A 298 13.53 -10.42 6.71
CA MET A 298 14.78 -11.20 6.79
C MET A 298 14.55 -12.72 6.75
N ASP A 299 13.49 -13.19 7.39
CA ASP A 299 13.18 -14.62 7.55
C ASP A 299 12.54 -15.24 6.29
N ILE A 300 12.23 -14.44 5.27
CA ILE A 300 11.59 -14.86 4.02
C ILE A 300 12.34 -14.39 2.76
N LEU A 301 13.54 -13.81 2.89
CA LEU A 301 14.32 -13.30 1.76
C LEU A 301 14.55 -14.35 0.67
N ASP A 302 14.83 -15.60 1.04
CA ASP A 302 15.05 -16.67 0.06
C ASP A 302 13.78 -17.01 -0.73
N TYR A 303 12.61 -16.91 -0.09
CA TYR A 303 11.36 -17.08 -0.80
C TYR A 303 11.01 -15.89 -1.71
N ILE A 304 11.32 -14.67 -1.26
CA ILE A 304 11.15 -13.44 -2.05
C ILE A 304 11.93 -13.51 -3.36
N ARG A 305 13.15 -14.07 -3.33
CA ARG A 305 13.99 -14.24 -4.54
C ARG A 305 13.35 -15.09 -5.63
N GLU A 306 12.38 -15.93 -5.29
CA GLU A 306 11.67 -16.80 -6.23
C GLU A 306 10.41 -16.17 -6.84
N LEU A 307 10.04 -14.96 -6.40
CA LEU A 307 8.78 -14.31 -6.79
C LEU A 307 8.83 -13.56 -8.13
N ASN A 308 10.01 -13.29 -8.68
CA ASN A 308 10.17 -12.49 -9.91
C ASN A 308 9.64 -11.05 -9.77
N ILE A 309 9.95 -10.43 -8.63
CA ILE A 309 9.62 -9.03 -8.32
C ILE A 309 10.62 -8.09 -9.02
N ASP A 310 10.14 -6.98 -9.57
CA ASP A 310 11.00 -5.94 -10.14
C ASP A 310 11.39 -4.89 -9.10
N ILE A 311 10.45 -4.50 -8.22
CA ILE A 311 10.65 -3.50 -7.18
C ILE A 311 10.13 -4.05 -5.85
N ILE A 312 10.94 -4.02 -4.80
CA ILE A 312 10.53 -4.40 -3.45
C ILE A 312 10.61 -3.22 -2.48
N THR A 313 9.54 -2.96 -1.74
CA THR A 313 9.63 -2.03 -0.61
C THR A 313 10.33 -2.68 0.57
N ILE A 314 11.28 -1.98 1.19
CA ILE A 314 12.06 -2.46 2.34
C ILE A 314 11.85 -1.53 3.54
N ALA A 315 11.41 -2.10 4.67
CA ALA A 315 11.33 -1.38 5.94
C ALA A 315 12.72 -1.13 6.55
N PRO A 316 12.93 -0.01 7.27
CA PRO A 316 14.22 0.37 7.85
C PRO A 316 14.71 -0.62 8.92
N GLU A 317 15.98 -0.48 9.30
CA GLU A 317 16.68 -1.36 10.25
C GLU A 317 15.97 -1.54 11.59
N ARG A 318 15.26 -0.51 12.08
CA ARG A 318 14.50 -0.58 13.33
C ARG A 318 13.43 -1.68 13.37
N TYR A 319 12.96 -2.15 12.20
CA TYR A 319 12.02 -3.27 12.10
C TYR A 319 12.72 -4.63 12.01
N GLY A 320 14.05 -4.67 12.17
CA GLY A 320 14.84 -5.90 12.15
C GLY A 320 15.32 -6.32 10.76
N ASN A 321 15.38 -5.39 9.80
CA ASN A 321 15.93 -5.63 8.46
C ASN A 321 17.36 -5.10 8.37
N ASP A 322 18.35 -5.99 8.32
CA ASP A 322 19.73 -5.58 8.02
C ASP A 322 19.83 -5.25 6.52
N LEU A 323 19.93 -3.96 6.19
CA LEU A 323 19.86 -3.48 4.82
C LEU A 323 21.04 -3.97 3.96
N LYS A 324 22.22 -4.19 4.57
CA LYS A 324 23.39 -4.75 3.87
C LYS A 324 23.15 -6.20 3.51
N LEU A 325 22.63 -6.99 4.46
CA LEU A 325 22.29 -8.39 4.20
C LEU A 325 21.12 -8.53 3.21
N VAL A 326 20.14 -7.63 3.24
CA VAL A 326 19.07 -7.56 2.24
C VAL A 326 19.65 -7.36 0.84
N LYS A 327 20.50 -6.34 0.64
CA LYS A 327 21.16 -6.10 -0.66
C LYS A 327 22.02 -7.28 -1.09
N LEU A 328 22.79 -7.88 -0.17
CA LEU A 328 23.62 -9.04 -0.45
C LEU A 328 22.79 -10.26 -0.91
N LYS A 329 21.70 -10.58 -0.21
CA LYS A 329 20.87 -11.76 -0.51
C LYS A 329 20.01 -11.57 -1.76
N LEU A 330 19.40 -10.40 -1.94
CA LEU A 330 18.54 -10.13 -3.09
C LEU A 330 19.38 -9.81 -4.34
N GLY A 331 20.56 -9.22 -4.16
CA GLY A 331 21.48 -8.86 -5.24
C GLY A 331 20.84 -7.93 -6.26
N ASN A 332 21.20 -8.11 -7.53
CA ASN A 332 20.66 -7.32 -8.64
C ASN A 332 19.42 -7.97 -9.29
N ARG A 333 18.62 -8.71 -8.50
CA ARG A 333 17.41 -9.37 -9.01
C ARG A 333 16.19 -8.47 -8.97
N MET A 334 16.16 -7.50 -8.07
CA MET A 334 15.04 -6.59 -7.85
C MET A 334 15.55 -5.29 -7.25
N CYS A 335 14.99 -4.17 -7.69
CA CYS A 335 15.31 -2.87 -7.15
C CYS A 335 14.75 -2.72 -5.74
N LEU A 336 15.58 -2.25 -4.82
CA LEU A 336 15.17 -1.96 -3.45
C LEU A 336 14.56 -0.56 -3.40
N LYS A 337 13.35 -0.42 -2.86
CA LYS A 337 12.69 0.86 -2.62
C LYS A 337 12.48 1.06 -1.12
N GLY A 338 13.25 1.93 -0.48
CA GLY A 338 13.14 2.07 0.97
C GLY A 338 14.39 2.63 1.63
N GLY A 339 14.66 2.18 2.85
CA GLY A 339 15.84 2.54 3.63
C GLY A 339 15.67 3.75 4.55
N ILE A 340 14.69 4.62 4.27
CA ILE A 340 14.39 5.76 5.14
C ILE A 340 13.34 5.41 6.18
N ASP A 341 13.63 5.74 7.42
CA ASP A 341 12.68 5.65 8.53
C ASP A 341 11.82 6.92 8.60
N PRO A 342 10.50 6.82 8.34
CA PRO A 342 9.62 7.98 8.37
C PRO A 342 9.56 8.69 9.73
N ASP A 343 9.80 7.99 10.85
CA ASP A 343 9.82 8.62 12.17
C ASP A 343 11.15 9.34 12.44
N ILE A 344 12.27 8.86 11.91
CA ILE A 344 13.52 9.63 11.97
C ILE A 344 13.34 10.95 11.21
N ILE A 345 12.70 10.92 10.03
CA ILE A 345 12.43 12.16 9.29
C ILE A 345 11.49 13.09 10.06
N ARG A 346 10.57 12.54 10.83
CA ARG A 346 9.57 13.32 11.57
C ARG A 346 10.04 13.86 12.91
N PHE A 347 10.71 13.02 13.71
CA PHE A 347 11.02 13.27 15.12
C PHE A 347 12.52 13.35 15.39
N GLY A 348 13.35 12.85 14.47
CA GLY A 348 14.80 12.90 14.60
C GLY A 348 15.36 14.31 14.38
N SER A 349 16.54 14.50 14.93
CA SER A 349 17.43 15.62 14.64
C SER A 349 17.95 15.56 13.20
N ILE A 350 18.48 16.69 12.73
CA ILE A 350 19.14 16.80 11.42
C ILE A 350 20.25 15.75 11.26
N ASP A 351 21.05 15.52 12.31
CA ASP A 351 22.15 14.55 12.29
C ASP A 351 21.64 13.11 12.17
N GLU A 352 20.56 12.77 12.85
CA GLU A 352 19.93 11.44 12.72
C GLU A 352 19.39 11.22 11.31
N VAL A 353 18.80 12.24 10.68
CA VAL A 353 18.37 12.18 9.27
C VAL A 353 19.56 11.94 8.34
N ILE A 354 20.66 12.68 8.52
CA ILE A 354 21.89 12.50 7.72
C ILE A 354 22.44 11.08 7.89
N CYS A 355 22.54 10.59 9.13
CA CYS A 355 23.01 9.25 9.44
C CYS A 355 22.13 8.18 8.80
N ASN A 356 20.80 8.31 8.88
CA ASN A 356 19.87 7.35 8.26
C ASN A 356 20.01 7.32 6.73
N VAL A 357 20.11 8.48 6.08
CA VAL A 357 20.34 8.57 4.62
C VAL A 357 21.65 7.91 4.22
N ARG A 358 22.76 8.24 4.90
CA ARG A 358 24.08 7.67 4.60
C ARG A 358 24.12 6.17 4.82
N SER A 359 23.52 5.69 5.91
CA SER A 359 23.44 4.25 6.20
C SER A 359 22.71 3.51 5.08
N ALA A 360 21.52 4.00 4.67
CA ALA A 360 20.74 3.38 3.62
C ALA A 360 21.46 3.37 2.26
N ILE A 361 22.07 4.50 1.87
CA ILE A 361 22.85 4.59 0.61
C ILE A 361 24.06 3.66 0.68
N GLY A 362 24.86 3.74 1.74
CA GLY A 362 26.06 2.90 1.89
C GLY A 362 25.76 1.40 1.95
N ALA A 363 24.56 1.02 2.40
CA ALA A 363 24.15 -0.39 2.44
C ALA A 363 23.63 -0.92 1.10
N MET A 364 22.90 -0.12 0.32
CA MET A 364 22.06 -0.63 -0.76
C MET A 364 22.33 -0.04 -2.15
N ALA A 365 23.01 1.09 -2.25
CA ALA A 365 23.14 1.83 -3.52
C ALA A 365 24.25 1.32 -4.45
N ASN A 366 25.24 0.58 -3.93
CA ASN A 366 26.38 0.14 -4.73
C ASN A 366 25.93 -0.70 -5.95
N GLY A 367 26.39 -0.31 -7.14
CA GLY A 367 26.00 -0.94 -8.41
C GLY A 367 24.58 -0.65 -8.86
N GLY A 368 23.96 0.45 -8.40
CA GLY A 368 22.57 0.80 -8.73
C GLY A 368 21.55 -0.03 -7.94
N GLY A 369 20.31 -0.10 -8.45
CA GLY A 369 19.28 -0.96 -7.83
C GLY A 369 18.66 -0.43 -6.53
N LEU A 370 18.82 0.87 -6.23
CA LEU A 370 18.21 1.51 -5.07
C LEU A 370 17.38 2.72 -5.49
N ILE A 371 16.12 2.73 -5.06
CA ILE A 371 15.26 3.90 -4.99
C ILE A 371 15.12 4.27 -3.50
N LEU A 372 15.67 5.39 -3.08
CA LEU A 372 15.58 5.81 -1.69
C LEU A 372 14.17 6.33 -1.39
N SER A 373 13.50 5.70 -0.43
CA SER A 373 12.10 5.98 -0.08
C SER A 373 11.90 5.81 1.42
N SER A 374 10.93 6.53 1.97
CA SER A 374 10.35 6.12 3.25
C SER A 374 9.60 4.79 3.04
N SER A 375 9.82 3.84 3.95
CA SER A 375 9.19 2.51 3.91
C SER A 375 7.66 2.54 3.99
N ASP A 376 7.13 3.50 4.75
CA ASP A 376 5.73 3.92 4.69
C ASP A 376 5.67 5.45 4.50
N SER A 377 4.47 6.01 4.55
CA SER A 377 4.19 7.39 4.20
C SER A 377 4.87 8.35 5.17
N LEU A 378 5.44 9.44 4.65
CA LEU A 378 5.72 10.61 5.48
C LEU A 378 4.43 11.03 6.19
N HIS A 379 4.55 11.38 7.46
CA HIS A 379 3.41 11.70 8.30
C HIS A 379 3.13 13.20 8.33
N ALA A 380 1.95 13.56 8.82
CA ALA A 380 1.58 14.93 9.13
C ALA A 380 2.62 15.55 10.06
N TYR A 381 2.87 16.85 9.89
CA TYR A 381 3.81 17.60 10.73
C TYR A 381 5.28 17.17 10.58
N THR A 382 5.63 16.38 9.55
CA THR A 382 7.04 16.12 9.23
C THR A 382 7.76 17.45 8.93
N PRO A 383 8.84 17.80 9.65
CA PRO A 383 9.54 19.06 9.45
C PRO A 383 10.09 19.20 8.02
N PHE A 384 9.81 20.34 7.37
CA PHE A 384 10.31 20.60 6.02
C PHE A 384 11.83 20.72 5.98
N GLU A 385 12.45 21.15 7.09
CA GLU A 385 13.90 21.16 7.22
C GLU A 385 14.49 19.76 7.14
N ASN A 386 13.92 18.78 7.85
CA ASN A 386 14.36 17.39 7.79
C ASN A 386 14.22 16.82 6.38
N ILE A 387 13.12 17.14 5.67
CA ILE A 387 12.94 16.77 4.26
C ILE A 387 14.04 17.41 3.38
N ARG A 388 14.33 18.69 3.58
CA ARG A 388 15.39 19.41 2.83
C ARG A 388 16.76 18.80 3.06
N VAL A 389 17.08 18.45 4.30
CA VAL A 389 18.34 17.79 4.69
C VAL A 389 18.45 16.44 4.00
N LEU A 390 17.40 15.61 4.04
CA LEU A 390 17.37 14.33 3.33
C LEU A 390 17.71 14.51 1.85
N ILE A 391 17.06 15.47 1.17
CA ILE A 391 17.30 15.71 -0.27
C ILE A 391 18.74 16.13 -0.54
N ASN A 392 19.26 17.07 0.26
CA ASN A 392 20.61 17.58 0.09
C ASN A 392 21.66 16.49 0.35
N GLU A 393 21.45 15.65 1.36
CA GLU A 393 22.39 14.60 1.71
C GLU A 393 22.44 13.51 0.63
N VAL A 394 21.30 13.14 0.03
CA VAL A 394 21.30 12.22 -1.13
C VAL A 394 22.02 12.81 -2.33
N LYS A 395 21.85 14.11 -2.62
CA LYS A 395 22.60 14.76 -3.71
C LYS A 395 24.11 14.75 -3.44
N LYS A 396 24.52 14.88 -2.18
CA LYS A 396 25.93 14.88 -1.78
C LYS A 396 26.55 13.48 -1.79
N TYR A 397 25.85 12.48 -1.25
CA TYR A 397 26.40 11.15 -0.97
C TYR A 397 25.90 10.04 -1.90
N GLY A 398 24.78 10.27 -2.59
CA GLY A 398 24.17 9.30 -3.51
C GLY A 398 24.42 9.60 -5.00
N THR A 399 25.37 10.47 -5.34
CA THR A 399 25.77 10.73 -6.74
C THR A 399 26.71 9.62 -7.22
N TYR A 400 26.45 9.05 -8.41
CA TYR A 400 27.28 8.00 -8.98
C TYR A 400 28.43 8.56 -9.85
N PRO A 401 29.58 7.85 -9.95
CA PRO A 401 29.93 6.68 -9.15
C PRO A 401 30.04 7.06 -7.66
N LEU A 402 29.56 6.18 -6.78
CA LEU A 402 29.53 6.47 -5.35
C LEU A 402 30.94 6.68 -4.82
N LYS A 403 31.14 7.71 -4.01
CA LYS A 403 32.40 7.94 -3.30
C LYS A 403 32.46 6.94 -2.13
N GLN A 404 33.45 6.04 -2.17
CA GLN A 404 33.70 5.06 -1.12
C GLN A 404 34.03 5.74 0.21
#